data_AF-A0A9X8YNE9-F1
#
_entry.id   AF-A0A9X8YNE9-F1
#
_cell.length_a   1.000
_cell.length_b   1.000
_cell.length_c   1.000
_cell.angle_alpha   90.00
_cell.angle_beta   90.00
_cell.angle_gamma   90.00
#
_symmetry.space_group_name_H-M   'P 1'
#
loop_
_entity.id
_entity.type
_entity.pdbx_description
1 polymer ?
#
loop_
_entity_poly.entity_id
_entity_poly.type
_entity_poly.pdbx_seq_one_letter_code
_entity_poly.pdbx_strand_id
1 'polypeptide(L)'
;VASNLFGDILSDLGPACTGTIGIAPSANLNPERNFPSLFEPVHGSAPDIFGKNIANPIAMIWSGAMMLDFLGDGDARYRQAHDGILQAIERIIADGPR
;
A
#
# COMPACT_ATOMS: atom_id res chain seq x y z
N VAL A 1 6.96 14.40 6.85
CA VAL A 1 5.81 15.32 6.73
C VAL A 1 6.12 16.32 5.62
N ALA A 2 5.22 16.48 4.67
CA ALA A 2 5.34 17.41 3.55
C ALA A 2 3.97 18.07 3.30
N SER A 3 3.94 19.20 2.58
CA SER A 3 2.67 19.76 2.09
C SER A 3 2.09 18.85 0.99
N ASN A 4 0.81 19.01 0.65
CA ASN A 4 0.11 18.13 -0.30
C ASN A 4 0.90 17.88 -1.60
N LEU A 5 1.23 18.94 -2.35
CA LEU A 5 1.97 18.82 -3.61
C LEU A 5 3.37 18.22 -3.45
N PHE A 6 4.09 18.57 -2.38
CA PHE A 6 5.41 17.98 -2.13
C PHE A 6 5.33 16.53 -1.67
N GLY A 7 4.27 16.18 -0.94
CA GLY A 7 3.94 14.82 -0.55
C GLY A 7 3.76 13.96 -1.79
N ASP A 8 2.92 14.41 -2.73
CA ASP A 8 2.63 13.74 -4.01
C ASP A 8 3.92 13.45 -4.81
N ILE A 9 4.76 14.47 -5.01
CA ILE A 9 6.03 14.31 -5.73
C ILE A 9 6.98 13.34 -5.00
N LEU A 10 7.08 13.44 -3.67
CA LEU A 10 8.01 12.63 -2.90
C LEU A 10 7.52 11.17 -2.75
N SER A 11 6.20 10.95 -2.69
CA SER A 11 5.61 9.62 -2.60
C SER A 11 5.76 8.81 -3.88
N ASP A 12 5.92 9.46 -5.03
CA ASP A 12 6.28 8.77 -6.28
C ASP A 12 7.79 8.55 -6.39
N LEU A 13 8.58 9.58 -6.05
CA LEU A 13 10.03 9.55 -6.20
C LEU A 13 10.70 8.49 -5.32
N GLY A 14 10.27 8.35 -4.05
CA GLY A 14 10.85 7.38 -3.13
C GLY A 14 10.75 5.93 -3.63
N PRO A 15 9.54 5.43 -3.94
CA PRO A 15 9.32 4.12 -4.54
C PRO A 15 10.04 3.92 -5.88
N ALA A 16 10.07 4.94 -6.74
CA ALA A 16 10.83 4.87 -7.99
C ALA A 16 12.34 4.63 -7.74
N CYS A 17 12.93 5.31 -6.75
CA CYS A 17 14.34 5.11 -6.35
C CYS A 17 14.61 3.72 -5.76
N THR A 18 13.61 3.08 -5.15
CA THR A 18 13.74 1.73 -4.55
C THR A 18 13.39 0.61 -5.52
N GLY A 19 12.99 0.95 -6.75
CA GLY A 19 12.89 0.04 -7.89
C GLY A 19 11.55 0.11 -8.62
N THR A 20 10.44 0.39 -7.93
CA THR A 20 9.13 0.49 -8.59
C THR A 20 8.11 1.23 -7.73
N ILE A 21 7.25 2.01 -8.38
CA ILE A 21 6.06 2.62 -7.73
C ILE A 21 4.97 1.58 -7.42
N GLY A 22 5.00 0.41 -8.08
CA GLY A 22 3.96 -0.62 -7.99
C GLY A 22 3.86 -1.37 -6.67
N ILE A 23 4.74 -1.08 -5.71
CA ILE A 23 4.73 -1.67 -4.36
C ILE A 23 4.33 -0.66 -3.27
N ALA A 24 4.14 0.62 -3.61
CA ALA A 24 3.94 1.68 -2.63
C ALA A 24 2.45 1.77 -2.18
N PRO A 25 2.12 1.45 -0.92
CA PRO A 25 0.79 1.64 -0.38
C PRO A 25 0.59 3.08 0.12
N SER A 26 -0.66 3.46 0.34
CA SER A 26 -1.03 4.72 0.99
C SER A 26 -2.25 4.57 1.90
N ALA A 27 -2.34 5.46 2.88
CA ALA A 27 -3.46 5.55 3.82
C ALA A 27 -3.86 7.02 4.03
N ASN A 28 -5.06 7.36 3.59
CA ASN A 28 -5.74 8.62 3.83
C ASN A 28 -6.55 8.51 5.12
N LEU A 29 -5.90 8.80 6.25
CA LEU A 29 -6.48 8.61 7.56
C LEU A 29 -7.36 9.80 7.95
N ASN A 30 -8.54 9.50 8.51
CA ASN A 30 -9.25 10.40 9.41
C ASN A 30 -8.93 9.97 10.86
N PRO A 31 -7.97 10.61 11.54
CA PRO A 31 -7.46 10.13 12.82
C PRO A 31 -8.51 10.09 13.93
N GLU A 32 -9.49 11.00 13.89
CA GLU A 32 -10.59 11.07 14.86
C GLU A 32 -11.66 9.99 14.63
N ARG A 33 -11.59 9.26 13.51
CA ARG A 33 -12.54 8.19 13.11
C ARG A 33 -14.01 8.64 13.05
N ASN A 34 -14.25 9.93 12.87
CA ASN A 34 -15.59 10.47 12.63
C ASN A 34 -16.11 10.09 11.23
N PHE A 35 -15.19 9.86 10.30
CA PHE A 35 -15.45 9.38 8.95
C PHE A 35 -14.56 8.16 8.64
N PRO A 36 -14.96 7.29 7.70
CA PRO A 36 -14.09 6.21 7.25
C PRO A 36 -12.79 6.76 6.66
N SER A 37 -11.67 6.13 7.01
CA SER A 37 -10.39 6.34 6.35
C SER A 37 -10.36 5.59 5.01
N LEU A 38 -9.50 6.03 4.09
CA LEU A 38 -9.34 5.40 2.77
C LEU A 38 -7.93 4.85 2.61
N PHE A 39 -7.82 3.64 2.05
CA PHE A 39 -6.55 2.96 1.82
C PHE A 39 -6.46 2.59 0.34
N GLU A 40 -5.43 3.07 -0.33
CA GLU A 40 -5.28 2.93 -1.79
C GLU A 40 -3.80 2.83 -2.18
N PRO A 41 -3.46 2.30 -3.37
CA PRO A 41 -2.10 2.39 -3.90
C PRO A 41 -1.70 3.85 -4.13
N VAL A 42 -0.39 4.16 -4.07
CA VAL A 42 0.10 5.48 -4.50
C VAL A 42 -0.12 5.66 -6.01
N HIS A 43 0.09 4.61 -6.80
CA HIS A 43 -0.05 4.68 -8.24
C HIS A 43 -1.51 4.89 -8.69
N GLY A 44 -1.68 5.59 -9.81
CA GLY A 44 -2.98 5.79 -10.46
C GLY A 44 -3.47 4.58 -11.26
N SER A 45 -4.34 4.84 -12.23
CA SER A 45 -5.04 3.82 -13.03
C SER A 45 -4.19 3.10 -14.09
N ALA A 46 -2.98 3.59 -14.38
CA ALA A 46 -2.04 3.06 -15.38
C ALA A 46 -2.72 2.58 -16.71
N PRO A 47 -3.37 3.50 -17.47
CA PRO A 47 -4.16 3.11 -18.65
C PRO A 47 -3.34 2.45 -19.77
N ASP A 48 -2.05 2.75 -19.84
CA ASP A 48 -1.09 2.21 -20.79
C ASP A 48 -0.83 0.70 -20.64
N ILE A 49 -1.09 0.14 -19.45
CA ILE A 49 -0.99 -1.29 -19.15
C ILE A 49 -2.34 -1.95 -18.82
N PHE A 50 -3.44 -1.21 -18.84
CA PHE A 50 -4.77 -1.76 -18.61
C PHE A 50 -5.10 -2.89 -19.61
N GLY A 51 -5.73 -3.95 -19.12
CA GLY A 51 -6.08 -5.14 -19.89
C GLY A 51 -4.92 -6.11 -20.15
N LYS A 52 -3.66 -5.73 -19.84
CA LYS A 52 -2.49 -6.61 -19.99
C LYS A 52 -2.26 -7.53 -18.79
N ASN A 53 -2.89 -7.24 -17.65
CA ASN A 53 -2.71 -7.97 -16.37
C ASN A 53 -1.25 -8.04 -15.90
N ILE A 54 -0.47 -6.98 -16.13
CA ILE A 54 0.93 -6.85 -15.70
C ILE A 54 1.13 -5.77 -14.62
N ALA A 55 0.05 -5.15 -14.14
CA ALA A 55 0.13 -4.22 -13.02
C ALA A 55 0.57 -4.98 -11.76
N ASN A 56 1.50 -4.40 -11.01
CA ASN A 56 1.98 -5.00 -9.76
C ASN A 56 0.90 -4.86 -8.67
N PRO A 57 0.34 -5.97 -8.14
CA PRO A 57 -0.77 -5.91 -7.18
C PRO A 57 -0.31 -5.61 -5.75
N ILE A 58 1.00 -5.61 -5.47
CA ILE A 58 1.54 -5.52 -4.11
C ILE A 58 1.10 -4.23 -3.41
N ALA A 59 1.12 -3.09 -4.09
CA ALA A 59 0.68 -1.82 -3.50
C ALA A 59 -0.76 -1.90 -2.95
N MET A 60 -1.69 -2.47 -3.73
CA MET A 60 -3.09 -2.62 -3.32
C MET A 60 -3.25 -3.59 -2.14
N ILE A 61 -2.52 -4.71 -2.18
CA ILE A 61 -2.55 -5.71 -1.11
C ILE A 61 -2.01 -5.10 0.20
N TRP A 62 -0.91 -4.36 0.12
CA TRP A 62 -0.31 -3.73 1.29
C TRP A 62 -1.19 -2.59 1.84
N SER A 63 -1.85 -1.80 1.00
CA SER A 63 -2.87 -0.84 1.46
C SER A 63 -4.00 -1.55 2.24
N GLY A 64 -4.41 -2.73 1.80
CA GLY A 64 -5.35 -3.58 2.56
C GLY A 64 -4.80 -4.06 3.90
N ALA A 65 -3.51 -4.41 3.99
CA ALA A 65 -2.88 -4.77 5.27
C ALA A 65 -2.89 -3.57 6.24
N MET A 66 -2.53 -2.37 5.78
CA MET A 66 -2.60 -1.15 6.58
C MET A 66 -4.02 -0.87 7.08
N MET A 67 -5.03 -1.13 6.24
CA MET A 67 -6.44 -1.02 6.62
C MET A 67 -6.78 -1.96 7.78
N LEU A 68 -6.34 -3.23 7.73
CA LEU A 68 -6.59 -4.18 8.81
C LEU A 68 -5.98 -3.72 10.13
N ASP A 69 -4.72 -3.28 10.11
CA ASP A 69 -4.05 -2.76 11.31
C ASP A 69 -4.81 -1.55 11.89
N PHE A 70 -5.25 -0.61 11.03
CA PHE A 70 -6.02 0.54 11.45
C PHE A 70 -7.41 0.19 11.99
N LEU A 71 -8.13 -0.73 11.35
CA LEU A 71 -9.46 -1.17 11.80
C LEU A 71 -9.40 -1.99 13.09
N GLY A 72 -8.29 -2.69 13.34
CA GLY A 72 -8.11 -3.53 14.50
C GLY A 72 -8.02 -2.77 15.82
N ASP A 73 -7.59 -1.51 15.80
CA ASP A 73 -7.52 -0.62 16.97
C ASP A 73 -6.87 -1.27 18.21
N GLY A 74 -5.77 -2.02 17.99
CA GLY A 74 -5.05 -2.75 19.03
C GLY A 74 -5.46 -4.23 19.21
N ASP A 75 -6.46 -4.74 18.48
CA ASP A 75 -6.78 -6.15 18.45
C ASP A 75 -5.66 -6.97 17.77
N ALA A 76 -5.08 -7.89 18.53
CA ALA A 76 -3.96 -8.71 18.11
C ALA A 76 -4.23 -9.54 16.83
N ARG A 77 -5.49 -9.92 16.56
CA ARG A 77 -5.85 -10.72 15.39
C ARG A 77 -5.68 -9.93 14.09
N TYR A 78 -6.03 -8.64 14.13
CA TYR A 78 -5.86 -7.74 12.99
C TYR A 78 -4.39 -7.43 12.76
N ARG A 79 -3.64 -7.21 13.85
CA ARG A 79 -2.19 -7.04 13.77
C ARG A 79 -1.51 -8.26 13.16
N GLN A 80 -1.90 -9.45 13.60
CA GLN A 80 -1.38 -10.71 13.05
C GLN A 80 -1.73 -10.87 11.56
N ALA A 81 -2.93 -10.46 11.14
CA ALA A 81 -3.31 -10.47 9.74
C ALA A 81 -2.47 -9.50 8.89
N HIS A 82 -2.26 -8.27 9.37
CA HIS A 82 -1.34 -7.31 8.75
C HIS A 82 0.07 -7.91 8.60
N ASP A 83 0.64 -8.41 9.69
CA ASP A 83 2.01 -8.93 9.70
C ASP A 83 2.16 -10.17 8.79
N GLY A 84 1.14 -11.03 8.75
CA GLY A 84 1.11 -12.17 7.84
C GLY A 84 1.08 -11.78 6.37
N ILE A 85 0.38 -10.70 6.01
CA ILE A 85 0.37 -10.18 4.64
C ILE A 85 1.74 -9.61 4.27
N LEU A 86 2.37 -8.82 5.15
CA LEU A 86 3.72 -8.27 4.90
C LEU A 86 4.76 -9.37 4.73
N GLN A 87 4.75 -10.38 5.59
CA GLN A 87 5.65 -11.54 5.46
C GLN A 87 5.44 -12.28 4.13
N ALA A 88 4.20 -12.41 3.66
CA ALA A 88 3.92 -13.02 2.37
C ALA A 88 4.45 -12.18 1.21
N ILE A 89 4.30 -10.85 1.25
CA ILE A 89 4.85 -9.92 0.26
C ILE A 89 6.37 -10.04 0.22
N GLU A 90 7.05 -9.93 1.37
CA GLU A 90 8.50 -10.05 1.48
C GLU A 90 9.01 -11.36 0.89
N ARG A 91 8.34 -12.47 1.22
CA ARG A 91 8.68 -13.79 0.69
C ARG A 91 8.55 -13.87 -0.82
N ILE A 92 7.45 -13.35 -1.39
CA ILE A 92 7.24 -13.37 -2.85
C ILE A 92 8.23 -12.47 -3.57
N ILE A 93 8.61 -11.33 -2.99
CA ILE A 93 9.64 -10.46 -3.57
C ILE A 93 11.02 -11.17 -3.54
N ALA A 94 11.35 -11.86 -2.46
CA ALA A 94 12.63 -12.54 -2.30
C ALA A 94 12.76 -13.80 -3.18
N ASP A 95 11.74 -14.65 -3.19
CA ASP A 95 11.78 -15.96 -3.86
C ASP A 95 11.24 -15.91 -5.31
N GLY A 96 10.56 -14.82 -5.68
CA GLY A 96 9.72 -14.75 -6.88
C GLY A 96 8.41 -15.53 -6.73
N PRO A 97 7.41 -15.25 -7.59
CA PRO A 97 6.20 -16.07 -7.65
C PRO A 97 6.57 -17.49 -8.10
N ARG A 98 6.08 -18.50 -7.38
CA ARG A 98 6.22 -19.91 -7.75
C ARG A 98 5.22 -20.31 -8.84
#